data_AF-A0A4Y9XRJ1-F1
#
_entry.id   AF-A0A4Y9XRJ1-F1
#
_cell.length_a   1.000
_cell.length_b   1.000
_cell.length_c   1.000
_cell.angle_alpha   90.00
_cell.angle_beta   90.00
_cell.angle_gamma   90.00
#
_symmetry.space_group_name_H-M   'P 1'
#
loop_
_entity.id
_entity.type
_entity.pdbx_description
1 polymer ?
#
loop_
_entity_poly.entity_id
_entity_poly.type
_entity_poly.pdbx_seq_one_letter_code
_entity_poly.pdbx_strand_id
1 'polypeptide(L)' 'VKKDQKMGVSYFQVAAKLGDADAQQELAFCLLNGKGCKKDRKEAAKWYRAAVAQGASDVGLAWIYKEKFQ' A
#
# COMPACT_ATOMS: atom_id res chain seq x y z
N VAL A 1 15.47 -4.24 15.82
CA VAL A 1 14.32 -5.17 15.71
C VAL A 1 13.90 -5.27 14.25
N LYS A 2 14.32 -6.32 13.52
CA LYS A 2 14.12 -6.49 12.06
C LYS A 2 13.13 -7.63 11.73
N LYS A 3 12.68 -8.38 12.75
CA LYS A 3 11.91 -9.62 12.60
C LYS A 3 10.42 -9.38 12.33
N ASP A 4 9.84 -8.28 12.81
CA ASP A 4 8.38 -8.09 12.71
C ASP A 4 7.92 -7.38 11.42
N GLN A 5 8.81 -6.76 10.65
CA GLN A 5 8.41 -6.03 9.45
C GLN A 5 7.90 -6.95 8.34
N LYS A 6 8.52 -8.12 8.15
CA LYS A 6 8.04 -9.12 7.18
C LYS A 6 6.69 -9.71 7.60
N MET A 7 6.52 -9.91 8.91
CA MET A 7 5.27 -10.43 9.48
C MET A 7 4.15 -9.39 9.32
N GLY A 8 4.43 -8.11 9.60
CA GLY A 8 3.48 -7.00 9.42
C GLY A 8 2.97 -6.90 7.97
N VAL A 9 3.86 -6.99 6.97
CA VAL A 9 3.41 -6.97 5.56
C VAL A 9 2.50 -8.16 5.24
N SER A 10 2.76 -9.34 5.79
CA SER A 10 1.89 -10.50 5.54
C SER A 10 0.48 -10.31 6.13
N TYR A 11 0.35 -9.67 7.29
CA TYR A 11 -0.95 -9.32 7.86
C TYR A 11 -1.68 -8.27 7.00
N PHE A 12 -0.96 -7.23 6.57
CA PHE A 12 -1.54 -6.24 5.65
C PHE A 12 -1.97 -6.86 4.32
N GLN A 13 -1.25 -7.86 3.80
CA GLN A 13 -1.66 -8.57 2.58
C GLN A 13 -2.98 -9.31 2.75
N VAL A 14 -3.22 -9.93 3.91
CA VAL A 14 -4.47 -10.63 4.17
C VAL A 14 -5.60 -9.62 4.34
N ALA A 15 -5.43 -8.60 5.18
CA ALA A 15 -6.43 -7.56 5.42
C ALA A 15 -6.75 -6.77 4.13
N ALA A 16 -5.74 -6.40 3.35
CA ALA A 16 -5.93 -5.70 2.08
C ALA A 16 -6.75 -6.51 1.07
N LYS A 17 -6.56 -7.84 1.03
CA LYS A 17 -7.36 -8.76 0.21
C LYS A 17 -8.80 -8.90 0.70
N LEU A 18 -9.04 -8.72 1.99
CA LEU A 18 -10.39 -8.70 2.58
C LEU A 18 -11.12 -7.35 2.35
N GLY A 19 -10.45 -6.38 1.72
CA GLY A 19 -11.03 -5.08 1.42
C GLY A 19 -10.73 -4.00 2.46
N ASP A 20 -9.94 -4.31 3.50
CA ASP A 20 -9.57 -3.32 4.51
C ASP A 20 -8.73 -2.20 3.88
N ALA A 21 -9.31 -1.00 3.83
CA ALA A 21 -8.73 0.11 3.09
C ALA A 21 -7.48 0.70 3.77
N ASP A 22 -7.39 0.63 5.10
CA ASP A 22 -6.20 1.01 5.86
C ASP A 22 -5.06 0.04 5.59
N ALA A 23 -5.35 -1.26 5.56
CA ALA A 23 -4.37 -2.28 5.21
C ALA A 23 -3.91 -2.18 3.75
N GLN A 24 -4.79 -1.80 2.83
CA GLN A 24 -4.43 -1.53 1.43
C GLN A 24 -3.45 -0.35 1.35
N GLN A 25 -3.69 0.72 2.10
CA GLN A 25 -2.78 1.88 2.19
C GLN A 25 -1.42 1.48 2.77
N GLU A 26 -1.39 0.77 3.90
CA GLU A 26 -0.15 0.35 4.56
C GLU A 26 0.66 -0.62 3.70
N LEU A 27 -0.02 -1.57 3.04
CA LEU A 27 0.64 -2.48 2.10
C LEU A 27 1.27 -1.73 0.93
N ALA A 28 0.56 -0.75 0.38
CA ALA A 28 1.08 0.09 -0.70
C ALA A 28 2.31 0.90 -0.26
N PHE A 29 2.28 1.45 0.96
CA PHE A 29 3.41 2.16 1.55
C PHE A 29 4.62 1.23 1.77
N CYS A 30 4.40 0.02 2.27
CA CYS A 30 5.44 -0.99 2.43
C CYS A 30 6.07 -1.36 1.08
N LEU A 31 5.27 -1.58 0.04
CA LEU A 31 5.74 -1.90 -1.32
C LEU A 31 6.47 -0.73 -2.00
N LEU A 32 6.08 0.52 -1.75
CA LEU A 32 6.84 1.69 -2.24
C LEU A 32 8.23 1.79 -1.59
N ASN A 33 8.29 1.59 -0.27
CA ASN A 33 9.48 1.86 0.52
C ASN A 33 10.37 0.64 0.72
N GLY A 34 9.89 -0.56 0.40
CA GLY A 34 10.60 -1.82 0.64
C GLY A 34 10.68 -2.18 2.11
N LYS A 35 9.69 -1.75 2.91
CA LYS A 35 9.64 -2.03 4.34
C LYS A 35 9.02 -3.40 4.56
N GLY A 36 9.83 -4.38 4.96
CA GLY A 36 9.35 -5.75 5.19
C GLY A 36 9.00 -6.53 3.92
N CYS A 37 9.08 -5.94 2.74
CA CYS A 37 8.85 -6.59 1.46
C CYS A 37 9.78 -6.04 0.36
N LYS A 38 9.80 -6.72 -0.79
CA LYS A 38 10.50 -6.22 -1.97
C LYS A 38 9.77 -4.99 -2.50
N LYS A 39 10.53 -3.96 -2.90
CA LYS A 39 9.95 -2.78 -3.54
C LYS A 39 9.22 -3.17 -4.81
N ASP A 40 7.97 -2.77 -4.91
CA ASP A 40 7.16 -2.91 -6.12
C ASP A 40 6.21 -1.72 -6.25
N ARG A 41 6.60 -0.75 -7.08
CA ARG A 41 5.79 0.45 -7.32
C ARG A 41 4.50 0.14 -8.06
N LYS A 42 4.50 -0.84 -8.96
CA LYS A 42 3.30 -1.18 -9.75
C LYS A 42 2.25 -1.81 -8.85
N GLU A 43 2.68 -2.72 -7.99
CA GLU A 43 1.78 -3.36 -7.04
C GLU A 43 1.29 -2.36 -5.98
N ALA A 44 2.16 -1.47 -5.48
CA ALA A 44 1.74 -0.38 -4.59
C ALA A 44 0.66 0.52 -5.21
N ALA A 45 0.81 0.87 -6.49
CA ALA A 45 -0.18 1.68 -7.20
C ALA A 45 -1.56 1.02 -7.24
N LYS A 46 -1.63 -0.30 -7.41
CA LYS A 46 -2.91 -1.04 -7.38
C LYS A 46 -3.57 -0.94 -6.02
N TRP A 47 -2.80 -1.15 -4.94
CA TRP A 47 -3.34 -1.10 -3.57
C TRP A 47 -3.76 0.31 -3.16
N TYR A 48 -3.01 1.35 -3.55
CA TYR A 48 -3.46 2.74 -3.37
C TYR A 48 -4.73 3.04 -4.14
N ARG A 49 -4.86 2.58 -5.40
CA ARG A 49 -6.10 2.77 -6.17
C ARG A 49 -7.29 2.06 -5.51
N ALA A 50 -7.08 0.87 -4.95
CA ALA A 50 -8.13 0.17 -4.21
C ALA A 50 -8.55 0.95 -2.96
N ALA A 51 -7.61 1.48 -2.18
CA ALA A 51 -7.90 2.28 -0.99
C ALA A 51 -8.60 3.61 -1.34
N VAL A 52 -8.17 4.27 -2.43
CA VAL A 52 -8.80 5.48 -2.98
C VAL A 52 -10.22 5.22 -3.45
N ALA A 53 -10.48 4.08 -4.11
CA ALA A 53 -11.83 3.72 -4.56
C ALA A 53 -12.82 3.55 -3.39
N GLN A 54 -12.31 3.26 -2.19
CA GLN A 54 -13.08 3.20 -0.96
C GLN A 54 -13.13 4.54 -0.19
N GLY A 55 -12.50 5.60 -0.72
CA GLY A 55 -12.44 6.92 -0.09
C GLY A 55 -11.52 7.01 1.13
N ALA A 56 -10.62 6.03 1.31
CA ALA A 56 -9.84 5.86 2.53
C ALA A 56 -8.34 6.18 2.38
N SER A 57 -7.90 6.72 1.25
CA SER A 57 -6.48 7.03 1.06
C SER A 57 -6.20 8.33 0.32
N ASP A 58 -6.02 9.39 1.08
CA ASP A 58 -5.53 10.68 0.58
C ASP A 58 -4.09 10.56 0.05
N VAL A 59 -3.29 9.66 0.64
CA VAL A 59 -1.92 9.38 0.21
C VAL A 59 -1.91 8.71 -1.17
N GLY A 60 -2.82 7.76 -1.40
CA GLY A 60 -2.99 7.12 -2.70
C GLY A 60 -3.44 8.10 -3.78
N LEU A 61 -4.35 9.01 -3.42
CA LEU A 61 -4.76 10.14 -4.26
C LEU A 61 -3.54 11.00 -4.63
N ALA A 62 -2.79 11.49 -3.66
CA ALA A 62 -1.59 12.30 -3.90
C ALA A 62 -0.58 11.60 -4.81
N TRP A 63 -0.39 10.29 -4.66
CA TRP A 63 0.51 9.51 -5.50
C TRP A 63 0.02 9.39 -6.94
N ILE A 64 -1.27 9.09 -7.15
CA ILE A 64 -1.90 9.01 -8.48
C ILE A 64 -1.82 10.36 -9.20
N TYR A 65 -2.12 11.46 -8.50
CA TYR A 65 -2.02 12.80 -9.07
C TYR A 65 -0.56 13.14 -9.39
N LYS A 66 0.39 12.81 -8.50
CA LYS A 66 1.81 13.03 -8.78
C LYS A 66 2.30 12.27 -10.03
N GLU A 67 1.92 11.01 -10.21
CA GLU A 67 2.27 10.27 -11.44
C GLU A 67 1.63 10.86 -12.69
N LYS A 68 0.41 11.42 -12.58
CA LYS A 68 -0.31 11.98 -13.72
C LYS A 68 0.24 13.34 -14.18
N PHE A 69 0.86 14.09 -13.27
CA PHE A 69 1.33 15.47 -13.50
C PHE A 69 2.86 15.63 -13.43
N GLN A 70 3.62 14.54 -13.44
CA GLN A 70 5.07 14.53 -13.71
C GLN A 70 5.33 14.20 -15.19
#